data_AF-A0A7G1P3E5-F1
#
_entry.id   AF-A0A7G1P3E5-F1
#
_cell.length_a   1.000
_cell.length_b   1.000
_cell.length_c   1.000
_cell.angle_alpha   90.00
_cell.angle_beta   90.00
_cell.angle_gamma   90.00
#
_symmetry.space_group_name_H-M   'P 1'
#
loop_
_entity.id
_entity.type
_entity.pdbx_description
1 polymer ?
#
loop_
_entity_poly.entity_id
_entity_poly.type
_entity_poly.pdbx_seq_one_letter_code
_entity_poly.pdbx_strand_id
1 'polypeptide(L)'
;MTRAVDHFADRLRAAPQSRLQRGAAAEALGLARELALRAQRLEDPGQAPREMPDAGMFASADQITVAVHDLALVLRTEAELAEALVLVEEAQKRAGV
;
A
#
# COMPACT_ATOMS: atom_id res chain seq x y z
N MET A 1 -6.55 8.59 -5.69
CA MET A 1 -5.82 7.62 -4.85
C MET A 1 -4.83 6.80 -5.67
N THR A 2 -5.26 6.00 -6.66
CA THR A 2 -4.37 5.16 -7.50
C THR A 2 -3.16 5.94 -8.02
N ARG A 3 -3.35 7.07 -8.69
CA ARG A 3 -2.24 7.94 -9.16
C ARG A 3 -1.22 8.34 -8.07
N ALA A 4 -1.67 8.60 -6.84
CA ALA A 4 -0.76 8.98 -5.75
C ALA A 4 0.08 7.79 -5.29
N VAL A 5 -0.51 6.59 -5.32
CA VAL A 5 0.19 5.33 -5.03
C VAL A 5 1.09 4.90 -6.18
N ASP A 6 0.67 5.09 -7.44
CA ASP A 6 1.49 4.77 -8.61
C ASP A 6 2.79 5.57 -8.57
N HIS A 7 2.71 6.87 -8.26
CA HIS A 7 3.88 7.72 -8.07
C HIS A 7 4.78 7.24 -6.92
N PHE A 8 4.20 6.74 -5.82
CA PHE A 8 4.98 6.14 -4.73
C PHE A 8 5.68 4.85 -5.17
N ALA A 9 4.97 3.97 -5.87
CA ALA A 9 5.50 2.73 -6.41
C ALA A 9 6.65 3.01 -7.40
N ASP A 10 6.52 4.02 -8.25
CA ASP A 10 7.58 4.41 -9.19
C ASP A 10 8.83 4.93 -8.46
N ARG A 11 8.67 5.70 -7.38
CA ARG A 11 9.80 6.13 -6.53
C ARG A 11 10.47 4.95 -5.83
N LEU A 12 9.71 3.96 -5.38
CA LEU A 12 10.25 2.71 -4.82
C LEU A 12 11.04 1.92 -5.86
N ARG A 13 10.52 1.79 -7.09
CA ARG A 13 11.21 1.10 -8.21
C ARG A 13 12.50 1.81 -8.61
N ALA A 14 12.54 3.13 -8.54
CA ALA A 14 13.72 3.93 -8.83
C ALA A 14 14.72 4.02 -7.65
N ALA A 15 14.33 3.61 -6.44
CA ALA A 15 15.15 3.77 -5.25
C ALA A 15 16.38 2.84 -5.25
N PRO A 16 17.54 3.29 -4.75
CA PRO A 16 18.68 2.39 -4.54
C PRO A 16 18.35 1.28 -3.54
N GLN A 17 18.92 0.08 -3.75
CA GLN A 17 18.71 -1.06 -2.83
C GLN A 17 19.01 -0.71 -1.36
N SER A 18 20.06 0.07 -1.09
CA SER A 18 20.39 0.48 0.29
C SER A 18 19.28 1.32 0.94
N ARG A 19 18.49 2.07 0.16
CA ARG A 19 17.32 2.81 0.65
C ARG A 19 16.19 1.84 0.99
N LEU A 20 15.90 0.89 0.10
CA LEU A 20 14.88 -0.14 0.30
C LEU A 20 15.16 -0.97 1.57
N GLN A 21 16.41 -1.41 1.75
CA GLN A 21 16.85 -2.15 2.93
C GLN A 21 16.82 -1.34 4.23
N ARG A 22 16.95 -0.02 4.16
CA ARG A 22 16.85 0.87 5.35
C ARG A 22 15.42 1.20 5.77
N GLY A 23 14.43 0.47 5.26
CA GLY A 23 13.06 0.53 5.75
C GLY A 23 12.02 0.94 4.70
N ALA A 24 12.42 1.50 3.55
CA ALA A 24 11.44 1.94 2.54
C ALA A 24 10.58 0.79 2.01
N ALA A 25 11.17 -0.40 1.81
CA ALA A 25 10.40 -1.57 1.40
C ALA A 25 9.48 -2.12 2.50
N ALA A 26 9.89 -2.01 3.77
CA ALA A 26 9.09 -2.46 4.91
C ALA A 26 7.89 -1.53 5.13
N GLU A 27 8.09 -0.22 5.05
CA GLU A 27 7.00 0.78 5.08
C GLU A 27 6.02 0.57 3.92
N ALA A 28 6.55 0.26 2.74
CA ALA A 28 5.76 -0.05 1.57
C ALA A 28 4.89 -1.31 1.77
N LEU A 29 5.49 -2.41 2.21
CA LEU A 29 4.76 -3.64 2.54
C LEU A 29 3.72 -3.43 3.64
N GLY A 30 4.04 -2.63 4.66
CA GLY A 30 3.10 -2.26 5.72
C GLY A 30 1.86 -1.54 5.17
N LEU A 31 2.06 -0.57 4.26
CA LEU A 31 0.96 0.08 3.57
C LEU A 31 0.16 -0.92 2.72
N ALA A 32 0.83 -1.77 1.92
CA ALA A 32 0.15 -2.75 1.07
C ALA A 32 -0.77 -3.69 1.88
N ARG A 33 -0.29 -4.15 3.05
CA ARG A 33 -1.06 -4.98 3.98
C ARG A 33 -2.27 -4.25 4.54
N GLU A 34 -2.12 -2.99 4.94
CA GLU A 34 -3.23 -2.20 5.46
C GLU A 34 -4.30 -1.95 4.38
N LEU A 35 -3.88 -1.60 3.15
CA LEU A 35 -4.81 -1.41 2.04
C LEU A 35 -5.56 -2.70 1.68
N ALA A 36 -4.85 -3.84 1.62
CA ALA A 36 -5.46 -5.14 1.35
C ALA A 36 -6.40 -5.59 2.49
N LEU A 37 -6.07 -5.29 3.74
CA LEU A 37 -6.93 -5.55 4.90
C LEU A 37 -8.22 -4.76 4.83
N ARG A 38 -8.14 -3.47 4.49
CA ARG A 38 -9.32 -2.61 4.31
C ARG A 38 -10.18 -3.09 3.15
N ALA A 39 -9.57 -3.44 2.02
CA ALA A 39 -10.30 -3.96 0.87
C ALA A 39 -11.09 -5.23 1.24
N GLN A 40 -10.44 -6.20 1.88
CA GLN A 40 -11.08 -7.43 2.34
C GLN A 40 -12.23 -7.18 3.32
N ARG A 41 -12.07 -6.28 4.27
CA ARG A 41 -13.12 -5.93 5.24
C ARG A 41 -14.34 -5.26 4.61
N LEU A 42 -14.15 -4.49 3.53
CA LEU A 42 -15.23 -3.84 2.79
C LEU A 42 -15.95 -4.80 1.84
N GLU A 43 -15.22 -5.76 1.29
CA GLU A 43 -15.75 -6.76 0.35
C GLU A 43 -16.50 -7.88 1.10
N ASP A 44 -15.89 -8.48 2.12
CA ASP A 44 -16.47 -9.55 2.92
C ASP A 44 -16.18 -9.35 4.42
N PRO A 45 -17.02 -8.56 5.13
CA PRO A 45 -16.83 -8.25 6.55
C PRO A 45 -16.84 -9.47 7.47
N GLY A 46 -17.41 -10.60 7.03
CA GLY A 46 -17.58 -11.81 7.83
C GLY A 46 -16.41 -12.79 7.73
N GLN A 47 -15.53 -12.62 6.73
CA GLN A 47 -14.38 -13.49 6.55
C GLN A 47 -13.17 -13.04 7.37
N ALA A 48 -12.40 -14.01 7.84
CA ALA A 48 -11.08 -13.76 8.42
C ALA A 48 -10.15 -13.20 7.31
N PRO A 49 -9.56 -11.99 7.51
CA PRO A 49 -8.67 -11.42 6.51
C PRO A 49 -7.44 -12.28 6.27
N ARG A 50 -7.05 -12.41 5.00
CA ARG A 50 -5.80 -13.05 4.58
C ARG A 50 -4.66 -12.06 4.71
N GLU A 51 -3.53 -12.52 5.23
CA GLU A 51 -2.30 -11.71 5.31
C GLU A 51 -1.58 -11.71 3.96
N MET A 52 -1.23 -10.52 3.48
CA MET A 52 -0.34 -10.38 2.33
C MET A 52 1.10 -10.79 2.75
N PRO A 53 1.74 -11.76 2.07
CA PRO A 53 3.07 -12.22 2.44
C PRO A 53 4.13 -11.16 2.15
N ASP A 54 5.27 -11.24 2.83
CA ASP A 54 6.47 -10.52 2.38
C ASP A 54 7.04 -11.24 1.15
N ALA A 55 6.96 -10.60 -0.02
CA ALA A 55 7.47 -11.14 -1.29
C ALA A 55 8.89 -10.62 -1.62
N GLY A 56 9.54 -9.93 -0.67
CA GLY A 56 10.86 -9.34 -0.82
C GLY A 56 10.82 -7.86 -1.20
N MET A 57 11.93 -7.17 -0.92
CA MET A 57 11.99 -5.70 -0.99
C MET A 57 11.62 -5.10 -2.35
N PHE A 58 11.92 -5.79 -3.45
CA PHE A 58 11.62 -5.32 -4.80
C PHE A 58 10.15 -5.54 -5.20
N ALA A 59 9.46 -6.50 -4.58
CA ALA A 59 8.05 -6.76 -4.83
C ALA A 59 7.15 -5.76 -4.09
N SER A 60 7.67 -5.05 -3.08
CA SER A 60 6.88 -4.12 -2.25
C SER A 60 6.15 -3.04 -3.07
N ALA A 61 6.75 -2.53 -4.15
CA ALA A 61 6.11 -1.56 -5.04
C ALA A 61 4.91 -2.16 -5.79
N ASP A 62 5.04 -3.40 -6.27
CA ASP A 62 3.97 -4.11 -6.97
C ASP A 62 2.86 -4.51 -5.99
N GLN A 63 3.22 -4.89 -4.77
CA GLN A 63 2.28 -5.24 -3.72
C GLN A 63 1.38 -4.05 -3.33
N ILE A 64 1.94 -2.85 -3.14
CA ILE A 64 1.11 -1.66 -2.92
C ILE A 64 0.26 -1.34 -4.16
N THR A 65 0.84 -1.47 -5.36
CA THR A 65 0.10 -1.20 -6.60
C THR A 65 -1.13 -2.11 -6.71
N VAL A 66 -1.02 -3.40 -6.44
CA VAL A 66 -2.17 -4.32 -6.41
C VAL A 66 -3.16 -3.92 -5.32
N ALA A 67 -2.68 -3.71 -4.09
CA ALA A 67 -3.56 -3.41 -2.95
C ALA A 67 -4.37 -2.11 -3.12
N VAL A 68 -3.81 -1.06 -3.73
CA VAL A 68 -4.56 0.18 -3.97
C VAL A 68 -5.66 -0.01 -5.02
N HIS A 69 -5.42 -0.85 -6.04
CA HIS A 69 -6.42 -1.12 -7.07
C HIS A 69 -7.57 -1.92 -6.48
N ASP A 70 -7.28 -2.95 -5.68
CA ASP A 70 -8.28 -3.74 -4.96
C ASP A 70 -9.12 -2.85 -4.04
N LEU A 71 -8.48 -1.99 -3.23
CA LEU A 71 -9.20 -1.06 -2.36
C LEU A 71 -10.06 -0.08 -3.16
N ALA A 72 -9.52 0.50 -4.23
CA ALA A 72 -10.23 1.49 -5.05
C ALA A 72 -11.54 0.96 -5.65
N LEU A 73 -11.64 -0.36 -5.89
CA LEU A 73 -12.85 -1.00 -6.41
C LEU A 73 -13.98 -1.11 -5.37
N VAL A 74 -13.64 -1.12 -4.08
CA VAL A 74 -14.59 -1.42 -2.99
C VAL A 74 -14.88 -0.24 -2.06
N LEU A 75 -14.16 0.88 -2.21
CA LEU A 75 -14.48 2.13 -1.51
C LEU A 75 -15.87 2.64 -1.90
N ARG A 76 -16.64 3.13 -0.93
CA ARG A 76 -18.03 3.57 -1.12
C ARG A 76 -18.23 5.05 -0.82
N THR A 77 -17.32 5.65 -0.05
CA THR A 77 -17.46 7.03 0.45
C THR A 77 -16.20 7.85 0.29
N GLU A 78 -16.37 9.18 0.25
CA GLU A 78 -15.25 10.12 0.23
C GLU A 78 -14.43 10.09 1.54
N ALA A 79 -15.07 9.75 2.66
CA ALA A 79 -14.38 9.63 3.95
C ALA A 79 -13.38 8.46 3.95
N GLU A 80 -13.79 7.28 3.47
CA GLU A 80 -12.90 6.12 3.35
C GLU A 80 -11.73 6.41 2.38
N LEU A 81 -12.00 7.15 1.29
CA LEU A 81 -10.98 7.62 0.36
C LEU A 81 -9.98 8.56 1.03
N ALA A 82 -10.47 9.53 1.81
CA ALA A 82 -9.63 10.49 2.51
C ALA A 82 -8.72 9.79 3.53
N GLU A 83 -9.24 8.84 4.31
CA GLU A 83 -8.44 8.03 5.23
C GLU A 83 -7.35 7.23 4.51
N ALA A 84 -7.69 6.60 3.39
CA ALA A 84 -6.71 5.85 2.59
C ALA A 84 -5.60 6.75 2.05
N LEU A 85 -5.93 7.98 1.63
CA LEU A 85 -4.93 8.96 1.19
C LEU A 85 -3.98 9.38 2.31
N VAL A 86 -4.49 9.57 3.54
CA VAL A 86 -3.65 9.89 4.71
C VAL A 86 -2.65 8.75 4.98
N LEU A 87 -3.10 7.49 4.92
CA LEU A 87 -2.21 6.34 5.08
C LEU A 87 -1.10 6.31 4.04
N VAL A 88 -1.43 6.58 2.78
CA VAL A 88 -0.46 6.65 1.68
C VAL A 88 0.56 7.77 1.94
N GLU A 89 0.12 8.95 2.34
CA GLU A 89 1.00 10.09 2.62
C GLU A 89 1.97 9.80 3.78
N GLU A 90 1.46 9.21 4.87
CA GLU A 90 2.28 8.86 6.03
C GLU A 90 3.30 7.76 5.71
N ALA A 91 2.91 6.77 4.91
CA ALA A 91 3.84 5.75 4.42
C ALA A 91 4.93 6.33 3.51
N GLN A 92 4.58 7.26 2.61
CA GLN A 92 5.57 7.95 1.77
C GLN A 92 6.59 8.72 2.62
N LYS A 93 6.13 9.46 3.65
CA LYS A 93 7.01 10.19 4.57
C LYS A 93 7.98 9.26 5.29
N ARG A 94 7.49 8.14 5.83
CA ARG A 94 8.33 7.16 6.55
C ARG A 94 9.28 6.41 5.63
N ALA A 95 8.87 6.09 4.41
CA ALA A 95 9.71 5.43 3.43
C ALA A 95 10.89 6.31 2.97
N GLY A 96 10.72 7.64 2.99
CA GLY A 96 11.78 8.59 2.63
C GLY A 96 12.30 8.42 1.20
N VAL A 97 11.44 7.89 0.31
CA VAL A 97 11.66 7.84 -1.13
C VAL A 97 11.06 9.04 -1.79
#